data_AF-A0A7K0P003-F1
#
_entry.id   AF-A0A7K0P003-F1
#
_cell.length_a   1.000
_cell.length_b   1.000
_cell.length_c   1.000
_cell.angle_alpha   90.00
_cell.angle_beta   90.00
_cell.angle_gamma   90.00
#
_symmetry.space_group_name_H-M   'P 1'
#
loop_
_entity.id
_entity.type
_entity.pdbx_description
1 polymer ?
#
loop_
_entity_poly.entity_id
_entity_poly.type
_entity_poly.pdbx_seq_one_letter_code
_entity_poly.pdbx_strand_id
1 'polypeptide(L)'
;MVVGPTPSSLANPTRDEGFMQMAPGEFLAIIDDVGRMHVTAQRVTVEPAPGHELAEMGYLVYGWAPTWIRILRQEFALHASAVVAGEWAFAVMGFSGAGKSTTATALTRRGYHLLIDDVLPV
;
A
#
# COMPACT_ATOMS: atom_id res chain seq x y z
N MET A 1 7.20 -13.59 -4.66
CA MET A 1 6.09 -13.90 -5.58
C MET A 1 6.24 -15.34 -6.03
N VAL A 2 5.14 -16.07 -6.18
CA VAL A 2 5.12 -17.44 -6.72
C VAL A 2 3.95 -17.58 -7.70
N VAL A 3 4.13 -18.40 -8.74
CA VAL A 3 3.03 -18.82 -9.62
C VAL A 3 2.46 -20.12 -9.05
N GLY A 4 1.15 -20.22 -8.90
CA GLY A 4 0.50 -21.39 -8.31
C GLY A 4 -0.95 -21.13 -7.92
N PRO A 5 -1.63 -22.12 -7.32
CA PRO A 5 -3.04 -22.01 -6.99
C PRO A 5 -3.29 -20.92 -5.94
N THR A 6 -4.34 -20.15 -6.17
CA THR A 6 -4.91 -19.14 -5.28
C THR A 6 -6.25 -19.61 -4.72
N PRO A 7 -6.73 -19.06 -3.60
CA PRO A 7 -8.12 -19.24 -3.19
C PRO A 7 -9.08 -18.77 -4.30
N SER A 8 -10.19 -19.48 -4.48
CA SER A 8 -11.27 -19.01 -5.36
C SER A 8 -12.08 -17.86 -4.74
N SER A 9 -12.02 -17.75 -3.40
CA SER A 9 -12.59 -16.65 -2.61
C SER A 9 -11.90 -16.60 -1.25
N LEU A 10 -11.88 -15.43 -0.61
CA LEU A 10 -11.41 -15.24 0.76
C LEU A 10 -12.45 -15.71 1.79
N ALA A 11 -11.99 -16.20 2.94
CA ALA A 11 -12.87 -16.54 4.05
C ALA A 11 -13.40 -15.26 4.73
N ASN A 12 -14.72 -15.05 4.70
CA ASN A 12 -15.41 -13.89 5.31
C ASN A 12 -14.85 -12.53 4.82
N PRO A 13 -15.04 -12.18 3.54
CA PRO A 13 -14.55 -10.92 3.02
C PRO A 13 -15.24 -9.74 3.72
N THR A 14 -14.44 -8.79 4.17
CA THR A 14 -14.90 -7.48 4.66
C THR A 14 -15.38 -6.59 3.51
N ARG A 15 -14.91 -6.86 2.30
CA ARG A 15 -15.34 -6.23 1.05
C ARG A 15 -15.27 -7.23 -0.09
N ASP A 16 -16.30 -7.25 -0.91
CA ASP A 16 -16.40 -8.09 -2.11
C ASP A 16 -17.03 -7.25 -3.22
N GLU A 17 -16.28 -7.03 -4.30
CA GLU A 17 -16.68 -6.23 -5.46
C GLU A 17 -16.74 -7.10 -6.74
N GLY A 18 -16.74 -8.43 -6.62
CA GLY A 18 -16.72 -9.38 -7.74
C GLY A 18 -15.33 -9.55 -8.36
N PHE A 19 -14.70 -8.46 -8.79
CA PHE A 19 -13.33 -8.49 -9.34
C PHE A 19 -12.24 -8.42 -8.27
N MET A 20 -12.62 -8.21 -7.00
CA MET A 20 -11.71 -8.21 -5.87
C MET A 20 -12.41 -8.52 -4.55
N GLN A 21 -11.65 -9.09 -3.62
CA GLN A 21 -12.05 -9.34 -2.25
C GLN A 21 -10.98 -8.86 -1.27
N MET A 22 -11.41 -8.38 -0.11
CA MET A 22 -10.54 -7.99 1.00
C MET A 22 -10.96 -8.67 2.28
N ALA A 23 -10.00 -9.25 2.99
CA ALA A 23 -10.18 -9.77 4.34
C ALA A 23 -9.02 -9.29 5.23
N PRO A 24 -9.12 -9.38 6.57
CA PRO A 24 -8.01 -9.03 7.44
C PRO A 24 -6.73 -9.81 7.05
N GLY A 25 -5.69 -9.09 6.63
CA GLY A 25 -4.40 -9.68 6.26
C GLY A 25 -4.29 -10.20 4.82
N GLU A 26 -5.35 -10.15 4.02
CA GLU A 26 -5.38 -10.75 2.69
C GLU A 26 -6.16 -9.90 1.66
N PHE A 27 -5.67 -9.90 0.43
CA PHE A 27 -6.32 -9.30 -0.73
C PHE A 27 -6.34 -10.30 -1.88
N LEU A 28 -7.46 -10.42 -2.57
CA LEU A 28 -7.62 -11.28 -3.74
C LEU A 28 -8.13 -10.44 -4.91
N ALA A 29 -7.38 -10.38 -6.00
CA ALA A 29 -7.87 -9.91 -7.29
C ALA A 29 -8.38 -11.11 -8.10
N ILE A 30 -9.55 -10.93 -8.71
CA ILE A 30 -10.24 -11.92 -9.55
C ILE A 30 -10.51 -11.23 -10.89
N ILE A 31 -9.82 -11.65 -11.94
CA ILE A 31 -10.04 -11.11 -13.28
C ILE A 31 -10.63 -12.23 -14.10
N ASP A 32 -11.92 -12.06 -14.43
CA ASP A 32 -12.67 -13.01 -15.24
C ASP A 32 -11.89 -13.37 -16.50
N ASP A 33 -11.84 -14.67 -16.77
CA ASP A 33 -11.11 -15.31 -17.88
C ASP A 33 -9.60 -15.09 -17.95
N VAL A 34 -9.00 -14.24 -17.09
CA VAL A 34 -7.55 -13.93 -17.13
C VAL A 34 -6.78 -14.61 -16.00
N GLY A 35 -7.30 -14.59 -14.77
CA GLY A 35 -6.64 -15.21 -13.63
C GLY A 35 -6.87 -14.53 -12.29
N ARG A 36 -6.19 -15.03 -11.26
CA ARG A 36 -6.30 -14.56 -9.87
C ARG A 36 -4.95 -14.18 -9.30
N MET A 37 -4.94 -13.19 -8.41
CA MET A 37 -3.76 -12.81 -7.63
C MET A 37 -4.14 -12.70 -6.16
N HIS A 38 -3.54 -13.55 -5.33
CA HIS A 38 -3.69 -13.53 -3.88
C HIS A 38 -2.47 -12.86 -3.23
N VAL A 39 -2.72 -11.87 -2.38
CA VAL A 39 -1.69 -11.08 -1.70
C VAL A 39 -1.89 -11.17 -0.20
N THR A 40 -0.82 -11.52 0.50
CA THR A 40 -0.66 -11.47 1.95
C THR A 40 0.54 -10.57 2.28
N ALA A 41 0.75 -10.23 3.55
CA ALA A 41 1.92 -9.45 3.95
C ALA A 41 3.27 -10.14 3.60
N GLN A 42 3.31 -11.46 3.44
CA GLN A 42 4.55 -12.23 3.20
C GLN A 42 4.65 -12.78 1.78
N ARG A 43 3.53 -12.91 1.06
CA ARG A 43 3.48 -13.65 -0.20
C ARG A 43 2.49 -13.05 -1.17
N VAL A 44 2.92 -12.99 -2.43
CA VAL A 44 2.07 -12.82 -3.61
C VAL A 44 2.04 -14.16 -4.35
N THR A 45 0.85 -14.68 -4.59
CA THR A 45 0.59 -15.85 -5.43
C THR A 45 -0.22 -15.41 -6.64
N VAL A 46 0.18 -15.83 -7.83
CA VAL A 46 -0.54 -15.53 -9.08
C VAL A 46 -0.92 -16.82 -9.76
N GLU A 47 -2.18 -16.92 -10.18
CA GLU A 47 -2.76 -18.04 -10.90
C GLU A 47 -3.37 -17.55 -12.21
N PRO A 48 -2.62 -17.61 -13.34
CA PRO A 48 -3.19 -17.37 -14.65
C PRO A 48 -4.30 -18.37 -14.95
N ALA A 49 -5.35 -17.92 -15.64
CA ALA A 49 -6.39 -18.81 -16.15
C ALA A 49 -5.81 -19.75 -17.23
N PRO A 50 -6.44 -20.90 -17.50
CA PRO A 50 -6.01 -21.80 -18.57
C PRO A 50 -5.87 -21.06 -19.91
N GLY A 51 -4.70 -21.16 -20.53
CA GLY A 51 -4.41 -20.49 -21.81
C GLY A 51 -3.85 -19.06 -21.69
N HIS A 52 -3.77 -18.51 -20.48
CA HIS A 52 -3.15 -17.20 -20.22
C HIS A 52 -1.75 -17.34 -19.59
N GLU A 53 -0.90 -16.37 -19.88
CA GLU A 53 0.45 -16.27 -19.33
C GLU A 53 0.52 -15.24 -18.20
N LEU A 54 1.48 -15.43 -17.29
CA LEU A 54 1.76 -14.46 -16.21
C LEU A 54 2.02 -13.04 -16.74
N ALA A 55 2.62 -12.91 -17.93
CA ALA A 55 2.94 -11.63 -18.54
C ALA A 55 1.70 -10.76 -18.78
N GLU A 56 0.56 -11.36 -19.09
CA GLU A 56 -0.72 -10.67 -19.31
C GLU A 56 -1.29 -10.08 -18.01
N MET A 57 -0.90 -10.65 -16.86
CA MET A 57 -1.27 -10.17 -15.53
C MET A 57 -0.27 -9.14 -14.96
N GLY A 58 0.65 -8.63 -15.78
CA GLY A 58 1.71 -7.72 -15.36
C GLY A 58 1.20 -6.48 -14.63
N TYR A 59 0.05 -5.93 -15.02
CA TYR A 59 -0.53 -4.75 -14.35
C TYR A 59 -0.93 -5.04 -12.89
N LEU A 60 -1.42 -6.25 -12.58
CA LEU A 60 -1.69 -6.67 -11.20
C LEU A 60 -0.39 -6.86 -10.43
N VAL A 61 0.57 -7.56 -11.04
CA VAL A 61 1.84 -7.92 -10.39
C VAL A 61 2.70 -6.69 -10.11
N TYR A 62 2.80 -5.75 -11.06
CA TYR A 62 3.68 -4.59 -10.95
C TYR A 62 2.98 -3.35 -10.39
N GLY A 63 1.65 -3.27 -10.50
CA GLY A 63 0.88 -2.14 -9.96
C GLY A 63 0.29 -2.43 -8.59
N TRP A 64 -0.53 -3.48 -8.49
CA TRP A 64 -1.37 -3.72 -7.33
C TRP A 64 -0.64 -4.48 -6.23
N ALA A 65 0.14 -5.52 -6.58
CA ALA A 65 0.81 -6.36 -5.59
C ALA A 65 1.75 -5.56 -4.66
N PRO A 66 2.62 -4.64 -5.14
CA PRO A 66 3.49 -3.87 -4.27
C PRO A 66 2.70 -2.95 -3.32
N THR A 67 1.61 -2.38 -3.81
CA THR A 67 0.73 -1.52 -3.03
C THR A 67 0.06 -2.32 -1.90
N TRP A 68 -0.54 -3.47 -2.24
CA TRP A 68 -1.23 -4.31 -1.28
C TRP A 68 -0.31 -4.94 -0.24
N ILE A 69 0.91 -5.37 -0.61
CA ILE A 69 1.88 -5.87 0.38
C ILE A 69 2.15 -4.81 1.45
N ARG A 70 2.34 -3.54 1.05
CA ARG A 70 2.63 -2.45 1.99
C ARG A 70 1.43 -2.14 2.88
N ILE A 71 0.23 -2.06 2.29
CA ILE A 71 -1.03 -1.91 3.04
C ILE A 71 -1.19 -3.03 4.08
N LEU A 72 -0.96 -4.28 3.69
CA LEU A 72 -1.11 -5.44 4.57
C LEU A 72 0.00 -5.54 5.62
N ARG A 73 1.17 -4.95 5.37
CA ARG A 73 2.23 -4.76 6.37
C ARG A 73 2.04 -3.53 7.26
N GLN A 74 0.94 -2.79 7.04
CA GLN A 74 0.70 -1.51 7.70
C GLN A 74 1.82 -0.49 7.45
N GLU A 75 2.55 -0.63 6.33
CA GLU A 75 3.54 0.34 5.87
C GLU A 75 2.82 1.45 5.10
N PHE A 76 2.10 2.31 5.82
CA PHE A 76 1.43 3.46 5.23
C PHE A 76 2.39 4.65 5.19
N ALA A 77 2.15 5.58 4.26
CA ALA A 77 2.84 6.85 4.25
C ALA A 77 1.85 8.00 4.21
N LEU A 78 2.11 9.02 5.02
CA LEU A 78 1.41 10.30 4.97
C LEU A 78 2.20 11.24 4.07
N HIS A 79 1.50 11.98 3.20
CA HIS A 79 2.09 13.10 2.48
C HIS A 79 2.22 14.29 3.44
N ALA A 80 3.29 14.26 4.24
CA ALA A 80 3.48 15.09 5.41
C ALA A 80 4.95 15.44 5.62
N SER A 81 5.19 16.65 6.13
CA SER A 81 6.47 17.00 6.75
C SER A 81 6.38 16.71 8.24
N ALA A 82 7.40 16.13 8.88
CA ALA A 82 7.41 15.88 10.31
C ALA A 82 8.63 16.47 11.01
N VAL A 83 8.43 16.97 12.22
CA VAL A 83 9.50 17.46 13.11
C VAL A 83 9.41 16.79 14.48
N VAL A 84 10.55 16.66 15.16
CA VAL A 84 10.67 16.14 16.52
C VAL A 84 10.77 17.30 17.51
N ALA A 85 9.98 17.23 18.58
CA ALA A 85 9.98 18.15 19.70
C ALA A 85 9.98 17.36 21.02
N GLY A 86 11.17 17.15 21.58
CA GLY A 86 11.36 16.26 22.73
C GLY A 86 11.05 14.81 22.37
N GLU A 87 10.22 14.16 23.17
CA GLU A 87 9.80 12.76 22.97
C GLU A 87 8.67 12.59 21.93
N TRP A 88 8.25 13.67 21.27
CA TRP A 88 7.11 13.68 20.35
C TRP A 88 7.53 14.01 18.92
N ALA A 89 6.86 13.37 17.95
CA ALA A 89 6.92 13.75 16.54
C ALA A 89 5.59 14.39 16.13
N PHE A 90 5.67 15.50 15.39
CA PHE A 90 4.52 16.23 14.87
C PHE A 90 4.55 16.19 13.35
N ALA A 91 3.48 15.65 12.75
CA ALA A 91 3.29 15.65 11.30
C ALA A 91 2.43 16.86 10.87
N VAL A 92 2.91 17.60 9.87
CA VAL A 92 2.22 18.71 9.20
C VAL A 92 1.71 18.21 7.85
N MET A 93 0.39 18.13 7.73
CA MET A 93 -0.31 17.62 6.55
C MET A 93 -1.20 18.69 5.91
N GLY A 94 -1.47 18.54 4.62
CA GLY A 94 -2.26 19.47 3.83
C GLY A 94 -2.03 19.29 2.33
N PHE A 95 -2.85 19.93 1.50
CA PHE A 95 -2.70 19.90 0.05
C PHE A 95 -1.35 20.48 -0.43
N SER A 96 -1.01 20.24 -1.69
CA SER A 96 0.17 20.86 -2.30
C SER A 96 0.05 22.40 -2.21
N GLY A 97 1.15 23.07 -1.85
CA GLY A 97 1.17 24.53 -1.63
C GLY A 97 0.58 25.01 -0.30
N ALA A 98 0.01 24.15 0.54
CA ALA A 98 -0.58 24.55 1.84
C ALA A 98 0.45 24.97 2.91
N GLY A 99 1.75 24.95 2.59
CA GLY A 99 2.81 25.39 3.50
C GLY A 99 3.36 24.33 4.46
N LYS A 100 3.22 23.03 4.16
CA LYS A 100 3.78 21.91 4.96
C LYS A 100 5.29 22.07 5.21
N SER A 101 6.06 22.13 4.13
CA SER A 101 7.52 22.29 4.17
C SER A 101 7.96 23.64 4.73
N THR A 102 7.19 24.70 4.46
CA THR A 102 7.43 26.03 5.04
C THR A 102 7.28 26.01 6.57
N THR A 103 6.24 25.35 7.07
CA THR A 103 5.96 25.20 8.49
C THR A 103 7.03 24.33 9.16
N ALA A 104 7.37 23.18 8.57
CA ALA A 104 8.45 22.33 9.07
C ALA A 104 9.79 23.09 9.10
N THR A 105 10.13 23.81 8.04
CA THR A 105 11.35 24.65 7.98
C THR A 105 11.35 25.73 9.06
N ALA A 106 10.22 26.39 9.30
CA ALA A 106 10.10 27.41 10.34
C ALA A 106 10.27 26.82 11.75
N LEU A 107 9.78 25.61 11.99
CA LEU A 107 9.99 24.87 13.24
C LEU A 107 11.46 24.45 13.39
N THR A 108 12.10 23.98 12.33
CA THR A 108 13.53 23.66 12.33
C THR A 108 14.38 24.87 12.70
N ARG A 109 14.06 26.05 12.15
CA ARG A 109 14.73 27.32 12.49
C ARG A 109 14.53 27.75 13.95
N ARG A 110 13.52 27.23 14.64
CA ARG A 110 13.26 27.47 16.06
C ARG A 110 13.92 26.42 16.97
N GLY A 111 14.71 25.50 16.42
CA GLY A 111 15.47 24.51 17.18
C GLY A 111 14.85 23.11 17.24
N TYR A 112 13.72 22.87 16.57
CA TYR A 112 13.15 21.53 16.44
C TYR A 112 13.90 20.71 15.38
N HIS A 113 13.92 19.39 15.49
CA HIS A 113 14.66 18.54 14.54
C HIS A 113 13.75 18.10 13.40
N LEU A 114 14.13 18.34 12.14
CA LEU A 114 13.38 17.84 10.99
C LEU A 114 13.53 16.31 10.88
N LEU A 115 12.41 15.58 10.85
CA LEU A 115 12.41 14.13 10.68
C LEU A 115 12.29 13.76 9.19
N ILE A 116 11.31 14.35 8.50
CA ILE A 116 11.03 14.11 7.07
C ILE A 116 10.24 15.30 6.49
N ASP A 117 10.22 15.50 5.17
CA ASP A 117 9.54 16.66 4.55
C ASP A 117 8.44 16.30 3.53
N ASP A 118 8.27 15.04 3.16
CA ASP A 118 7.38 14.69 2.05
C ASP A 118 6.61 13.38 2.24
N VAL A 119 7.32 12.26 2.34
CA VAL A 119 6.73 10.92 2.46
C VAL A 119 7.06 10.38 3.84
N LEU A 120 6.16 10.57 4.81
CA LEU A 120 6.32 10.11 6.19
C LEU A 120 5.78 8.68 6.34
N PRO A 121 6.62 7.65 6.55
CA PRO A 121 6.14 6.33 6.95
C PRO A 121 5.47 6.41 8.33
N VAL A 122 4.33 5.73 8.52
CA VAL A 122 3.61 5.61 9.79
C VAL A 122 3.27 4.17 10.12
#